data_AF-A0A9X6WP58-F1
#
_entry.id   AF-A0A9X6WP58-F1
#
_cell.length_a   1.000
_cell.length_b   1.000
_cell.length_c   1.000
_cell.angle_alpha   90.00
_cell.angle_beta   90.00
_cell.angle_gamma   90.00
#
_symmetry.space_group_name_H-M   'P 1'
#
loop_
_entity.id
_entity.type
_entity.pdbx_description
1 polymer ?
#
loop_
_entity_poly.entity_id
_entity_poly.type
_entity_poly.pdbx_seq_one_letter_code
_entity_poly.pdbx_strand_id
1 'polypeptide(L)' 'ELGWEAIRGLEEMCADSWKWQSNNKNGYLEV' A
#
# COMPACT_ATOMS: atom_id res chain seq x y z
N GLU A 1 -18.40 -20.48 -0.96
CA GLU A 1 -17.29 -19.57 -0.59
C GLU A 1 -16.63 -19.05 -1.85
N LEU A 2 -16.07 -17.84 -1.82
CA LEU A 2 -15.53 -17.14 -2.98
C LEU A 2 -14.13 -17.64 -3.43
N GLY A 3 -13.55 -18.62 -2.71
CA GLY A 3 -12.19 -19.09 -2.97
C GLY A 3 -11.13 -17.99 -2.82
N TRP A 4 -11.45 -16.93 -2.09
CA TRP A 4 -10.57 -15.77 -1.92
C TRP A 4 -9.74 -15.93 -0.65
N GLU A 5 -8.45 -15.60 -0.76
CA GLU A 5 -7.53 -15.46 0.36
C GLU A 5 -6.67 -14.20 0.21
N ALA A 6 -6.27 -13.63 1.34
CA ALA A 6 -5.29 -12.56 1.37
C ALA A 6 -3.90 -13.15 1.07
N ILE A 7 -3.32 -12.74 -0.05
CA ILE A 7 -2.00 -13.23 -0.49
C ILE A 7 -0.81 -12.44 0.08
N ARG A 8 -1.09 -11.32 0.77
CA ARG A 8 -0.06 -10.38 1.25
C ARG A 8 0.01 -10.37 2.77
N GLY A 9 1.24 -10.30 3.28
CA GLY A 9 1.55 -10.21 4.70
C GLY A 9 1.52 -8.77 5.23
N LEU A 10 1.62 -8.62 6.55
CA LEU A 10 1.59 -7.31 7.21
C LEU A 10 2.80 -6.47 6.82
N GLU A 11 3.98 -7.08 6.76
CA GLU A 11 5.24 -6.43 6.40
C GLU A 11 5.19 -5.82 5.00
N GLU A 12 4.60 -6.55 4.04
CA GLU A 12 4.42 -6.07 2.67
C GLU A 12 3.45 -4.89 2.62
N MET A 13 2.36 -4.94 3.38
CA MET A 13 1.40 -3.83 3.46
C MET A 13 2.04 -2.57 4.08
N CYS A 14 2.86 -2.73 5.12
CA CYS A 14 3.59 -1.63 5.74
C CYS A 14 4.63 -1.03 4.78
N ALA A 15 5.39 -1.87 4.07
CA ALA A 15 6.38 -1.43 3.10
C ALA A 15 5.74 -0.66 1.93
N ASP A 16 4.62 -1.16 1.41
CA ASP A 16 3.88 -0.49 0.33
C ASP A 16 3.33 0.87 0.79
N SER A 17 2.80 0.94 2.01
CA SER A 17 2.29 2.18 2.60
C SER A 17 3.41 3.22 2.74
N TRP A 18 4.57 2.82 3.25
CA TRP A 18 5.74 3.71 3.37
C TRP A 18 6.26 4.15 2.00
N LYS A 19 6.36 3.24 1.03
CA LYS A 19 6.82 3.53 -0.33
C LYS A 19 5.90 4.55 -1.01
N TRP A 20 4.59 4.41 -0.86
CA TRP A 20 3.64 5.39 -1.36
C TRP A 20 3.85 6.75 -0.69
N GLN A 21 3.84 6.80 0.65
CA GLN A 21 3.91 8.06 1.37
C GLN A 21 5.24 8.81 1.16
N SER A 22 6.35 8.07 1.07
CA SER A 22 7.68 8.66 0.84
C SER A 22 7.83 9.28 -0.55
N ASN A 23 7.20 8.68 -1.56
CA ASN A 23 7.23 9.19 -2.94
C ASN A 23 6.14 10.23 -3.22
N ASN A 24 5.04 10.23 -2.46
CA ASN A 24 3.90 11.12 -2.65
C ASN A 24 3.69 11.95 -1.38
N LYS A 25 4.62 12.86 -1.09
CA LYS A 25 4.64 13.61 0.18
C LYS A 25 3.38 14.46 0.37
N ASN A 26 2.83 14.99 -0.71
CA ASN A 26 1.60 15.78 -0.71
C ASN A 26 0.38 14.97 -1.19
N GLY A 27 0.52 13.65 -1.29
CA GLY A 27 -0.52 12.77 -1.83
C GLY A 27 -0.91 13.17 -3.25
N TYR A 28 -2.21 13.20 -3.51
CA TYR A 28 -2.75 13.53 -4.84
C TYR A 28 -2.79 15.03 -5.16
N LEU A 29 -2.28 15.90 -4.28
CA LEU A 29 -2.28 17.36 -4.50
C LEU A 29 -1.12 17.85 -5.37
N GLU A 30 -0.14 16.99 -5.68
CA GLU A 30 0.87 17.31 -6.68
C GLU A 30 0.26 17.16 -8.08
N VAL A 31 0.11 18.30 -8.77
CA VAL A 31 -0.36 18.43 -10.16
C VAL A 31 0.71 19.06 -11.01
#